data_AF-A0A1I7J7L3-F1
#
_entry.id   AF-A0A1I7J7L3-F1
#
_cell.length_a   1.000
_cell.length_b   1.000
_cell.length_c   1.000
_cell.angle_alpha   90.00
_cell.angle_beta   90.00
_cell.angle_gamma   90.00
#
_symmetry.space_group_name_H-M   'P 1'
#
loop_
_entity.id
_entity.type
_entity.pdbx_description
1 polymer ?
#
loop_
_entity_poly.entity_id
_entity_poly.type
_entity_poly.pdbx_seq_one_letter_code
_entity_poly.pdbx_strand_id
1 'polypeptide(L)'
;MDSIITHLILYIQYLHKIIYDLILFISKNIPLRQMSFDDSNSPKYQKFKVDKLPKIIKFEKVNYQLLLAYYKHKYNKTIKAVQRRNGKTISTKIVCPKCGAPHDYIYDNNGGNGQYQCKVCGLTFKEKNFATTPIVFKCPYCETTLTEKKQRKHFKVHKCTNPKCSYYLRNLKKLPKTLNDADKYKYKLHYIYREFNINFFKINLYSVSKRATTLNFKKFNPHIMGLALTYHVNLKLSTRQTAHALKEVHGIDISHTMVSNYALTAAAVIKPFVDTFD
;
A
#
# COMPACT_ATOMS: atom_id res chain seq x y z
N MET A 1 10.70 5.85 -62.75
CA MET A 1 10.69 5.33 -61.36
C MET A 1 11.99 5.68 -60.62
N ASP A 2 13.15 5.63 -61.27
CA ASP A 2 14.46 5.89 -60.64
C ASP A 2 14.64 7.29 -60.03
N SER A 3 14.02 8.32 -60.61
CA SER A 3 14.07 9.69 -60.08
C SER A 3 13.38 9.85 -58.72
N ILE A 4 12.23 9.19 -58.52
CA ILE A 4 11.48 9.24 -57.25
C ILE A 4 12.23 8.47 -56.16
N ILE A 5 12.77 7.30 -56.50
CA ILE A 5 13.56 6.48 -55.58
C ILE A 5 14.81 7.26 -55.12
N THR A 6 15.52 7.88 -56.06
CA THR A 6 16.71 8.71 -55.75
C THR A 6 16.35 9.90 -54.85
N HIS A 7 15.24 10.58 -55.12
CA HIS A 7 14.76 11.69 -54.30
C HIS A 7 14.40 11.25 -52.87
N LEU A 8 13.70 10.13 -52.72
CA LEU A 8 13.35 9.58 -51.39
C LEU A 8 14.60 9.18 -50.61
N ILE A 9 15.62 8.60 -51.26
CA ILE A 9 16.90 8.25 -50.62
C ILE A 9 17.61 9.51 -50.12
N LEU A 10 17.68 10.56 -50.94
CA LEU A 10 18.25 11.85 -50.53
C LEU A 10 17.49 12.48 -49.36
N TYR A 11 16.15 12.39 -49.38
CA TYR A 11 15.31 12.90 -48.30
C TYR A 11 15.52 12.12 -46.99
N ILE A 12 15.63 10.79 -47.05
CA ILE A 12 15.96 9.95 -45.89
C ILE A 12 17.33 10.32 -45.32
N GLN A 13 18.34 10.53 -46.17
CA GLN A 13 19.68 10.96 -45.73
C GLN A 13 19.63 12.34 -45.04
N TYR A 14 18.84 13.27 -45.58
CA TYR A 14 18.62 14.59 -44.97
C TYR A 14 17.92 14.49 -43.61
N LEU A 15 16.86 13.69 -43.50
CA LEU A 15 16.17 13.45 -42.23
C LEU A 15 17.08 12.79 -41.19
N HIS A 16 17.92 11.84 -41.59
CA HIS A 16 18.92 11.24 -40.70
C HIS A 16 19.91 12.28 -40.16
N LYS A 17 20.34 13.24 -40.99
CA LYS A 17 21.21 14.34 -40.54
C LYS A 17 20.51 15.21 -39.49
N ILE A 18 19.24 15.56 -39.72
CA ILE A 18 18.45 16.33 -38.73
C ILE A 18 18.32 15.55 -37.42
N ILE A 19 18.01 14.25 -37.47
CA ILE A 19 17.90 13.40 -36.28
C ILE A 19 19.22 13.39 -35.50
N TYR A 20 20.36 13.26 -36.21
CA TYR A 20 21.67 13.29 -35.58
C TYR A 20 21.96 14.63 -34.88
N ASP A 21 21.66 15.75 -35.53
CA ASP A 21 21.83 17.08 -34.96
C ASP A 21 20.94 17.30 -33.73
N LEU A 22 19.69 16.81 -33.77
CA LEU A 22 18.78 16.85 -32.62
C LEU A 22 19.27 15.99 -31.45
N ILE A 23 19.81 14.79 -31.71
CA ILE A 23 20.39 13.94 -30.67
C ILE A 23 21.61 14.62 -30.02
N LEU A 24 22.47 15.24 -30.83
CA LEU A 24 23.60 16.04 -30.34
C LEU A 24 23.14 17.23 -29.49
N PHE A 25 22.09 17.94 -29.92
CA PHE A 25 21.51 19.03 -29.16
C PHE A 25 20.95 18.56 -27.81
N ILE A 26 20.19 17.46 -27.81
CA ILE A 26 19.62 16.85 -26.60
C ILE A 26 20.74 16.40 -25.65
N SER A 27 21.73 15.67 -26.14
CA SER A 27 22.83 15.17 -25.28
C SER A 27 23.69 16.28 -24.66
N LYS A 28 23.85 17.43 -25.35
CA LYS A 28 24.60 18.59 -24.86
C LYS A 28 23.81 19.45 -23.87
N ASN A 29 22.52 19.68 -24.14
CA ASN A 29 21.72 20.69 -23.42
C ASN A 29 20.71 20.10 -22.45
N ILE A 30 20.27 18.86 -22.65
CA ILE A 30 19.40 18.14 -21.72
C ILE A 30 20.30 17.25 -20.87
N PRO A 31 20.40 17.48 -19.56
CA PRO A 31 21.17 16.61 -18.67
C PRO A 31 20.47 15.25 -18.59
N LEU A 32 20.81 14.32 -19.48
CA LEU A 32 20.24 12.96 -19.52
C LEU A 32 20.48 12.21 -18.20
N ARG A 33 21.55 12.56 -17.45
CA ARG A 33 21.79 12.06 -16.09
C ARG A 33 20.81 12.61 -15.04
N GLN A 34 20.12 13.71 -15.29
CA GLN A 34 19.09 14.22 -14.38
C GLN A 34 17.85 13.29 -14.37
N MET A 35 17.57 12.60 -15.48
CA MET A 35 16.60 11.49 -15.51
C MET A 35 17.06 10.27 -14.69
N SER A 36 18.37 10.13 -14.44
CA SER A 36 18.91 9.10 -13.53
C SER A 36 18.85 9.51 -12.06
N PHE A 37 18.72 10.82 -11.79
CA PHE A 37 18.51 11.35 -10.44
C PHE A 37 17.06 11.14 -10.04
N ASP A 38 16.77 9.93 -9.57
CA ASP A 38 15.48 9.57 -9.04
C ASP A 38 15.31 10.17 -7.63
N ASP A 39 14.64 11.33 -7.58
CA ASP A 39 14.22 12.01 -6.34
C ASP A 39 13.41 11.10 -5.40
N SER A 40 12.86 9.98 -5.89
CA SER A 40 12.22 8.95 -5.05
C SER A 40 13.19 8.28 -4.07
N ASN A 41 14.51 8.41 -4.29
CA ASN A 41 15.54 7.91 -3.39
C ASN A 41 15.97 8.91 -2.31
N SER A 42 15.46 10.14 -2.35
CA SER A 42 15.66 11.11 -1.28
C SER A 42 15.08 10.58 0.04
N PRO A 43 15.86 10.56 1.14
CA PRO A 43 15.37 10.15 2.45
C PRO A 43 14.14 10.96 2.90
N LYS A 44 14.03 12.22 2.45
CA LYS A 44 12.94 13.14 2.79
C LYS A 44 11.59 12.71 2.19
N TYR A 45 11.59 12.14 0.98
CA TYR A 45 10.37 11.73 0.26
C TYR A 45 10.04 10.24 0.38
N GLN A 46 10.88 9.47 1.08
CA GLN A 46 10.73 8.01 1.22
C GLN A 46 9.39 7.58 1.85
N LYS A 47 8.68 8.48 2.55
CA LYS A 47 7.33 8.23 3.11
C LYS A 47 6.28 7.84 2.07
N PHE A 48 6.42 8.31 0.84
CA PHE A 48 5.50 8.04 -0.27
C PHE A 48 5.91 6.85 -1.15
N LYS A 49 7.07 6.23 -0.85
CA LYS A 49 7.53 5.05 -1.59
C LYS A 49 6.61 3.85 -1.36
N VAL A 50 6.23 3.20 -2.45
CA VAL A 50 5.56 1.90 -2.46
C VAL A 50 6.56 0.85 -2.00
N ASP A 51 6.28 0.19 -0.87
CA ASP A 51 7.14 -0.87 -0.35
C ASP A 51 6.78 -2.22 -0.98
N LYS A 52 7.71 -3.18 -0.89
CA LYS A 52 7.43 -4.58 -1.21
C LYS A 52 6.27 -5.10 -0.35
N LEU A 53 5.43 -5.95 -0.94
CA LEU A 53 4.35 -6.60 -0.19
C LEU A 53 4.88 -7.45 0.96
N PRO A 54 4.18 -7.49 2.11
CA PRO A 54 4.58 -8.34 3.22
C PRO A 54 4.36 -9.80 2.86
N LYS A 55 5.09 -10.70 3.55
CA LYS A 55 4.79 -12.12 3.49
C LYS A 55 3.50 -12.37 4.30
N ILE A 56 2.45 -12.80 3.63
CA ILE A 56 1.14 -13.06 4.24
C ILE A 56 1.10 -14.52 4.66
N ILE A 57 1.01 -14.78 5.97
CA ILE A 57 0.85 -16.14 6.50
C ILE A 57 -0.58 -16.28 6.99
N LYS A 58 -1.29 -17.28 6.49
CA LYS A 58 -2.64 -17.62 6.95
C LYS A 58 -2.55 -18.61 8.10
N PHE A 59 -3.37 -18.41 9.12
CA PHE A 59 -3.56 -19.41 10.17
C PHE A 59 -4.52 -20.47 9.66
N GLU A 60 -3.98 -21.64 9.35
CA GLU A 60 -4.77 -22.78 8.87
C GLU A 60 -5.04 -23.75 10.02
N LYS A 61 -6.32 -24.09 10.19
CA LYS A 61 -6.72 -25.19 11.07
C LYS A 61 -6.51 -26.51 10.34
N VAL A 62 -5.96 -27.48 11.06
CA VAL A 62 -5.69 -28.82 10.55
C VAL A 62 -6.31 -29.84 11.51
N ASN A 63 -6.53 -31.08 11.07
CA ASN A 63 -6.91 -32.17 11.97
C ASN A 63 -5.66 -32.95 12.40
N TYR A 64 -5.46 -33.10 13.71
CA TYR A 64 -4.30 -33.80 14.28
C TYR A 64 -4.21 -35.26 13.82
N GLN A 65 -5.33 -35.96 13.63
CA GLN A 65 -5.34 -37.35 13.18
C GLN A 65 -4.78 -37.48 11.76
N LEU A 66 -5.20 -36.58 10.87
CA LEU A 66 -4.65 -36.49 9.51
C LEU A 66 -3.17 -36.11 9.53
N LEU A 67 -2.76 -35.20 10.43
CA LEU A 67 -1.35 -34.81 10.57
C LEU A 67 -0.48 -35.99 11.04
N LEU A 68 -0.96 -36.79 11.99
CA LEU A 68 -0.30 -38.01 12.47
C LEU A 68 -0.18 -39.05 11.34
N ALA A 69 -1.26 -39.29 10.59
CA ALA A 69 -1.26 -40.20 9.44
C ALA A 69 -0.27 -39.73 8.37
N TYR A 70 -0.24 -38.42 8.07
CA TYR A 70 0.69 -37.83 7.13
C TYR A 70 2.15 -37.99 7.55
N TYR A 71 2.47 -37.76 8.83
CA TYR A 71 3.84 -37.96 9.33
C TYR A 71 4.29 -39.42 9.26
N LYS A 72 3.37 -40.35 9.52
CA LYS A 72 3.62 -41.79 9.35
C LYS A 72 3.86 -42.13 7.87
N HIS A 73 3.02 -41.65 6.96
CA HIS A 73 3.15 -41.94 5.53
C HIS A 73 4.41 -41.33 4.89
N LYS A 74 4.67 -40.04 5.14
CA LYS A 74 5.73 -39.29 4.46
C LYS A 74 7.12 -39.45 5.09
N TYR A 75 7.19 -39.55 6.42
CA TYR A 75 8.45 -39.54 7.15
C TYR A 75 8.68 -40.79 8.00
N ASN A 76 7.77 -41.78 7.91
CA ASN A 76 7.77 -42.98 8.76
C ASN A 76 7.85 -42.68 10.27
N LYS A 77 7.35 -41.51 10.70
CA LYS A 77 7.47 -41.03 12.09
C LYS A 77 6.15 -41.17 12.83
N THR A 78 6.12 -42.08 13.81
CA THR A 78 4.98 -42.25 14.72
C THR A 78 5.10 -41.34 15.94
N ILE A 79 4.27 -40.31 16.04
CA ILE A 79 4.24 -39.41 17.21
C ILE A 79 3.31 -40.01 18.27
N LYS A 80 3.89 -40.48 19.38
CA LYS A 80 3.15 -40.95 20.56
C LYS A 80 2.73 -39.78 21.46
N ALA A 81 1.76 -40.01 22.34
CA ALA A 81 1.36 -39.08 23.39
C ALA A 81 2.56 -38.63 24.26
N VAL A 82 2.40 -37.52 24.98
CA VAL A 82 3.43 -36.99 25.88
C VAL A 82 3.50 -37.86 27.14
N GLN A 83 4.67 -38.46 27.39
CA GLN A 83 4.94 -39.12 28.66
C GLN A 83 5.36 -38.06 29.69
N ARG A 84 4.49 -37.83 30.69
CA ARG A 84 4.72 -36.84 31.74
C ARG A 84 5.48 -37.49 32.88
N ARG A 85 6.70 -37.02 33.17
CA ARG A 85 7.58 -37.58 34.22
C ARG A 85 7.42 -36.92 35.58
N ASN A 86 6.89 -35.70 35.64
CA ASN A 86 6.93 -34.85 36.84
C ASN A 86 5.59 -34.82 37.61
N GLY A 87 4.65 -35.75 37.36
CA GLY A 87 3.35 -35.81 38.03
C GLY A 87 2.34 -34.68 37.69
N LYS A 88 2.80 -33.56 37.12
CA LYS A 88 1.94 -32.45 36.69
C LYS A 88 1.05 -32.86 35.52
N THR A 89 -0.26 -32.80 35.71
CA THR A 89 -1.27 -33.08 34.69
C THR A 89 -1.74 -31.78 34.04
N ILE A 90 -2.08 -31.88 32.75
CA ILE A 90 -2.69 -30.78 31.99
C ILE A 90 -4.20 -31.02 31.99
N SER A 91 -4.98 -29.97 32.19
CA SER A 91 -6.45 -30.06 32.15
C SER A 91 -6.93 -30.71 30.85
N THR A 92 -7.89 -31.63 30.95
CA THR A 92 -8.51 -32.32 29.82
C THR A 92 -9.22 -31.36 28.84
N LYS A 93 -9.56 -30.16 29.30
CA LYS A 93 -10.17 -29.09 28.49
C LYS A 93 -9.18 -28.46 27.49
N ILE A 94 -7.88 -28.67 27.66
CA ILE A 94 -6.86 -28.01 26.84
C ILE A 94 -6.70 -28.76 25.52
N VAL A 95 -6.93 -28.04 24.43
CA VAL A 95 -6.83 -28.54 23.06
C VAL A 95 -5.95 -27.60 22.23
N CYS A 96 -5.16 -28.14 21.32
CA CYS A 96 -4.35 -27.32 20.42
C CYS A 96 -5.24 -26.48 19.48
N PRO A 97 -5.07 -25.15 19.44
CA PRO A 97 -5.93 -24.27 18.62
C PRO A 97 -5.69 -24.39 17.11
N LYS A 98 -4.55 -24.98 16.68
CA LYS A 98 -4.21 -25.19 15.27
C LYS A 98 -4.68 -26.55 14.75
N CYS A 99 -4.30 -27.63 15.43
CA CYS A 99 -4.55 -28.98 14.94
C CYS A 99 -5.68 -29.73 15.66
N GLY A 100 -6.23 -29.18 16.74
CA GLY A 100 -7.23 -29.89 17.55
C GLY A 100 -6.70 -31.06 18.37
N ALA A 101 -5.37 -31.22 18.49
CA ALA A 101 -4.79 -32.30 19.30
C ALA A 101 -5.21 -32.15 20.79
N PRO A 102 -5.63 -33.24 21.45
CA PRO A 102 -6.08 -33.22 22.83
C PRO A 102 -4.92 -33.03 23.81
N HIS A 103 -5.25 -32.79 25.08
CA HIS A 103 -4.29 -32.56 26.17
C HIS A 103 -3.13 -33.58 26.22
N ASP A 104 -3.36 -34.84 25.85
CA ASP A 104 -2.34 -35.91 25.79
C ASP A 104 -1.15 -35.62 24.88
N TYR A 105 -1.32 -34.78 23.87
CA TYR A 105 -0.29 -34.40 22.91
C TYR A 105 0.31 -33.02 23.19
N ILE A 106 0.09 -32.47 24.38
CA ILE A 106 0.45 -31.09 24.73
C ILE A 106 1.50 -31.14 25.85
N TYR A 107 2.57 -30.38 25.65
CA TYR A 107 3.59 -30.10 26.66
C TYR A 107 3.21 -28.85 27.43
N ASP A 108 3.49 -28.85 28.74
CA ASP A 108 3.62 -27.63 29.53
C ASP A 108 5.02 -27.05 29.27
N ASN A 109 5.10 -26.04 28.41
CA ASN A 109 6.36 -25.54 27.88
C ASN A 109 7.16 -24.74 28.92
N ASN A 110 6.48 -24.14 29.91
CA ASN A 110 7.10 -23.31 30.94
C ASN A 110 6.81 -23.83 32.36
N GLY A 111 6.58 -25.14 32.52
CA GLY A 111 6.49 -25.80 33.83
C GLY A 111 5.41 -25.25 34.79
N GLY A 112 4.32 -24.67 34.27
CA GLY A 112 3.18 -24.19 35.05
C GLY A 112 2.80 -22.73 34.78
N ASN A 113 3.63 -21.99 34.04
CA ASN A 113 3.41 -20.56 33.76
C ASN A 113 2.45 -20.29 32.57
N GLY A 114 1.51 -21.22 32.32
CA GLY A 114 0.40 -21.05 31.38
C GLY A 114 0.77 -20.99 29.90
N GLN A 115 1.96 -21.47 29.50
CA GLN A 115 2.36 -21.64 28.11
C GLN A 115 2.45 -23.13 27.74
N TYR A 116 1.74 -23.51 26.70
CA TYR A 116 1.66 -24.88 26.20
C TYR A 116 2.32 -25.01 24.83
N GLN A 117 2.83 -26.20 24.50
CA GLN A 117 3.35 -26.51 23.17
C GLN A 117 2.75 -27.82 22.65
N CYS A 118 2.18 -27.80 21.46
CA CYS A 118 1.63 -28.99 20.83
C CYS A 118 2.75 -29.87 20.24
N LYS A 119 2.84 -31.13 20.66
CA LYS A 119 3.79 -32.12 20.11
C LYS A 119 3.52 -32.46 18.65
N VAL A 120 2.26 -32.42 18.24
CA VAL A 120 1.82 -32.81 16.88
C VAL A 120 2.17 -31.73 15.86
N CYS A 121 1.69 -30.50 16.06
CA CYS A 121 1.89 -29.41 15.08
C CYS A 121 2.99 -28.39 15.45
N GLY A 122 3.63 -28.53 16.62
CA GLY A 122 4.69 -27.64 17.10
C GLY A 122 4.22 -26.27 17.61
N LEU A 123 2.93 -25.96 17.55
CA LEU A 123 2.41 -24.64 17.94
C LEU A 123 2.54 -24.42 19.46
N THR A 124 3.13 -23.28 19.83
CA THR A 124 3.13 -22.77 21.21
C THR A 124 1.98 -21.79 21.42
N PHE A 125 1.21 -21.94 22.50
CA PHE A 125 0.02 -21.13 22.79
C PHE A 125 -0.22 -20.96 24.30
N LYS A 126 -1.15 -20.07 24.68
CA LYS A 126 -1.58 -19.83 26.07
C LYS A 126 -3.11 -19.97 26.17
N GLU A 127 -3.62 -20.40 27.32
CA GLU A 127 -5.05 -20.65 27.53
C GLU A 127 -5.92 -19.39 27.38
N LYS A 128 -5.45 -18.24 27.88
CA LYS A 128 -6.22 -16.98 27.85
C LYS A 128 -6.04 -16.15 26.59
N ASN A 129 -5.01 -16.44 25.78
CA ASN A 129 -4.61 -15.61 24.63
C ASN A 129 -4.26 -16.48 23.41
N PHE A 130 -5.26 -17.20 22.88
CA PHE A 130 -5.11 -17.89 21.60
C PHE A 130 -5.12 -16.86 20.46
N ALA A 131 -3.95 -16.36 20.06
CA ALA A 131 -3.83 -15.56 18.85
C ALA A 131 -4.00 -16.46 17.61
N THR A 132 -5.25 -16.79 17.29
CA THR A 132 -5.65 -17.43 16.02
C THR A 132 -5.93 -16.38 14.96
N THR A 133 -5.11 -15.31 14.93
CA THR A 133 -5.27 -14.26 13.93
C THR A 133 -5.21 -14.91 12.55
N PRO A 134 -6.28 -14.83 11.75
CA PRO A 134 -6.41 -15.61 10.52
C PRO A 134 -5.32 -15.26 9.52
N ILE A 135 -4.77 -14.04 9.62
CA ILE A 135 -3.72 -13.52 8.77
C ILE A 135 -2.65 -12.86 9.64
N VAL A 136 -1.40 -13.24 9.41
CA VAL A 136 -0.21 -12.67 10.03
C VAL A 136 0.65 -12.07 8.94
N PHE A 137 0.93 -10.77 9.04
CA PHE A 137 1.84 -10.08 8.13
C PHE A 137 3.27 -10.18 8.65
N LYS A 138 4.19 -10.67 7.83
CA LYS A 138 5.63 -10.70 8.13
C LYS A 138 6.39 -9.71 7.27
N CYS A 139 7.40 -9.08 7.88
CA CYS A 139 8.32 -8.20 7.18
C CYS A 139 9.05 -8.97 6.06
N PRO A 140 9.06 -8.47 4.81
CA PRO A 140 9.72 -9.15 3.71
C PRO A 140 11.26 -9.14 3.82
N TYR A 141 11.82 -8.38 4.76
CA TYR A 141 13.26 -8.18 4.92
C TYR A 141 13.88 -8.94 6.09
N CYS A 142 13.11 -9.21 7.14
CA CYS A 142 13.62 -9.85 8.37
C CYS A 142 12.66 -10.91 8.95
N GLU A 143 11.55 -11.19 8.26
CA GLU A 143 10.54 -12.20 8.60
C GLU A 143 9.88 -12.06 9.99
N THR A 144 10.18 -10.97 10.69
CA THR A 144 9.53 -10.62 11.94
C THR A 144 8.09 -10.22 11.66
N THR A 145 7.17 -10.68 12.51
CA THR A 145 5.76 -10.28 12.47
C THR A 145 5.63 -8.76 12.58
N LEU A 146 4.82 -8.17 11.71
CA LEU A 146 4.53 -6.75 11.76
C LEU A 146 3.59 -6.44 12.91
N THR A 147 3.87 -5.33 13.59
CA THR A 147 3.03 -4.85 14.69
C THR A 147 2.08 -3.79 14.19
N GLU A 148 0.80 -3.92 14.53
CA GLU A 148 -0.18 -2.88 14.26
C GLU A 148 0.13 -1.65 15.14
N LYS A 149 0.30 -0.48 14.52
CA LYS A 149 0.66 0.77 15.21
C LYS A 149 -0.43 1.81 15.19
N LYS A 150 -1.23 1.86 14.12
CA LYS A 150 -2.31 2.85 13.96
C LYS A 150 -3.50 2.20 13.28
N GLN A 151 -4.68 2.46 13.80
CA GLN A 151 -5.94 2.17 13.15
C GLN A 151 -6.53 3.46 12.59
N ARG A 152 -6.95 3.42 11.33
CA ARG A 152 -7.71 4.48 10.67
C ARG A 152 -9.00 3.88 10.15
N LYS A 153 -9.99 4.72 9.84
CA LYS A 153 -11.33 4.31 9.38
C LYS A 153 -11.29 3.29 8.24
N HIS A 154 -10.35 3.43 7.32
CA HIS A 154 -10.29 2.63 6.08
C HIS A 154 -9.04 1.75 5.95
N PHE A 155 -8.08 1.86 6.87
CA PHE A 155 -6.86 1.07 6.81
C PHE A 155 -6.17 0.96 8.16
N LYS A 156 -5.42 -0.13 8.32
CA LYS A 156 -4.53 -0.38 9.46
C LYS A 156 -3.08 -0.22 9.04
N VAL A 157 -2.26 0.38 9.90
CA VAL A 157 -0.84 0.59 9.65
C VAL A 157 -0.03 -0.39 10.48
N HIS A 158 0.65 -1.29 9.77
CA HIS A 158 1.55 -2.31 10.32
C HIS A 158 3.00 -1.86 10.16
N LYS A 159 3.81 -1.97 11.22
CA LYS A 159 5.22 -1.54 11.25
C LYS A 159 6.13 -2.66 11.72
N CYS A 160 7.25 -2.83 11.03
CA CYS A 160 8.35 -3.68 11.50
C CYS A 160 9.13 -2.95 12.61
N THR A 161 9.13 -3.48 13.83
CA THR A 161 9.84 -2.90 14.98
C THR A 161 11.24 -3.49 15.21
N ASN A 162 11.63 -4.51 14.45
CA ASN A 162 12.94 -5.16 14.63
C ASN A 162 14.10 -4.19 14.30
N PRO A 163 14.98 -3.86 15.27
CA PRO A 163 16.12 -2.97 15.05
C PRO A 163 17.23 -3.60 14.21
N LYS A 164 17.28 -4.93 14.11
CA LYS A 164 18.23 -5.68 13.27
C LYS A 164 17.73 -5.89 11.83
N CYS A 165 16.57 -5.30 11.48
CA CYS A 165 16.00 -5.46 10.15
C CYS A 165 16.89 -4.81 9.08
N SER A 166 17.21 -5.55 8.02
CA SER A 166 18.06 -5.06 6.92
C SER A 166 17.51 -3.80 6.25
N TYR A 167 16.18 -3.65 6.16
CA TYR A 167 15.51 -2.44 5.67
C TYR A 167 15.79 -1.22 6.56
N TYR A 168 15.66 -1.41 7.87
CA TYR A 168 15.89 -0.35 8.85
C TYR A 168 17.35 0.10 8.86
N LEU A 169 18.28 -0.86 8.94
CA LEU A 169 19.72 -0.58 8.93
C LEU A 169 20.15 0.13 7.65
N ARG A 170 19.61 -0.27 6.49
CA ARG A 170 19.90 0.38 5.20
C ARG A 170 19.42 1.83 5.16
N ASN A 171 18.23 2.12 5.67
CA ASN A 171 17.70 3.49 5.69
C ASN A 171 18.39 4.37 6.72
N LEU A 172 18.82 3.79 7.84
CA LEU A 172 19.60 4.50 8.86
C LEU A 172 20.93 5.01 8.29
N LYS A 173 21.61 4.19 7.47
CA LYS A 173 22.85 4.60 6.77
C LYS A 173 22.66 5.75 5.76
N LYS A 174 21.44 5.99 5.29
CA LYS A 174 21.13 7.07 4.33
C LYS A 174 20.81 8.41 4.99
N LEU A 175 20.72 8.46 6.32
CA LEU A 175 20.43 9.70 7.03
C LEU A 175 21.64 10.65 6.99
N PRO A 176 21.41 11.97 7.00
CA PRO A 176 22.47 12.94 7.21
C PRO A 176 23.14 12.69 8.56
N LYS A 177 24.48 12.70 8.60
CA LYS A 177 25.25 12.50 9.84
C LYS A 177 25.03 13.60 10.88
N THR A 178 24.62 14.78 10.44
CA THR A 178 24.33 15.96 11.27
C THR A 178 22.91 15.99 11.84
N LEU A 179 22.07 14.99 11.52
CA LEU A 179 20.68 14.96 11.95
C LEU A 179 20.57 14.65 13.45
N ASN A 180 19.82 15.48 14.18
CA ASN A 180 19.48 15.19 15.57
C ASN A 180 18.55 13.96 15.67
N ASP A 181 18.73 13.17 16.73
CA ASP A 181 17.93 11.96 16.99
C ASP A 181 16.44 12.27 17.12
N ALA A 182 16.11 13.44 17.65
CA ALA A 182 14.75 13.96 17.74
C ALA A 182 14.07 14.10 16.37
N ASP A 183 14.82 14.27 15.28
CA ASP A 183 14.26 14.48 13.94
C ASP A 183 14.11 13.19 13.12
N LYS A 184 14.56 12.04 13.63
CA LYS A 184 14.49 10.74 12.94
C LYS A 184 13.06 10.35 12.55
N TYR A 185 12.03 10.81 13.27
CA TYR A 185 10.61 10.54 12.94
C TYR A 185 10.16 11.19 11.61
N LYS A 186 10.88 12.22 11.14
CA LYS A 186 10.61 12.86 9.85
C LYS A 186 10.89 11.91 8.68
N TYR A 187 11.74 10.90 8.88
CA TYR A 187 12.17 9.93 7.86
C TYR A 187 11.44 8.58 8.00
N LYS A 188 11.30 7.86 6.87
CA LYS A 188 10.73 6.50 6.85
C LYS A 188 11.83 5.46 7.10
N LEU A 189 12.15 5.22 8.37
CA LEU A 189 13.22 4.28 8.72
C LEU A 189 12.78 2.81 8.65
N HIS A 190 11.62 2.51 9.23
CA HIS A 190 11.12 1.14 9.29
C HIS A 190 10.21 0.81 8.11
N TYR A 191 10.11 -0.48 7.81
CA TYR A 191 9.14 -1.01 6.87
C TYR A 191 7.72 -0.78 7.41
N ILE A 192 6.83 -0.27 6.56
CA ILE A 192 5.44 0.06 6.90
C ILE A 192 4.53 -0.55 5.84
N TYR A 193 3.59 -1.39 6.28
CA TYR A 193 2.54 -1.92 5.44
C TYR A 193 1.20 -1.30 5.83
N ARG A 194 0.36 -1.00 4.83
CA ARG A 194 -1.00 -0.50 5.04
C ARG A 194 -1.98 -1.55 4.56
N GLU A 195 -2.73 -2.12 5.48
CA GLU A 195 -3.82 -3.06 5.20
C GLU A 195 -5.10 -2.24 5.01
N PHE A 196 -5.65 -2.23 3.80
CA PHE A 196 -6.88 -1.53 3.49
C PHE A 196 -8.09 -2.41 3.79
N ASN A 197 -8.98 -1.90 4.63
CA ASN A 197 -10.23 -2.58 5.00
C ASN A 197 -11.39 -2.03 4.16
N ILE A 198 -11.16 -1.85 2.86
CA ILE A 198 -12.18 -1.40 1.91
C ILE A 198 -12.40 -2.54 0.92
N ASN A 199 -13.67 -2.84 0.65
CA ASN A 199 -14.01 -3.74 -0.43
C ASN A 199 -13.91 -2.98 -1.75
N PHE A 200 -12.76 -3.08 -2.41
CA PHE A 200 -12.51 -2.41 -3.69
C PHE A 200 -13.52 -2.81 -4.77
N PHE A 201 -14.02 -4.04 -4.76
CA PHE A 201 -15.02 -4.53 -5.73
C PHE A 201 -16.43 -3.94 -5.51
N LYS A 202 -16.71 -3.41 -4.33
CA LYS A 202 -17.96 -2.67 -4.05
C LYS A 202 -17.84 -1.18 -4.36
N ILE A 203 -16.66 -0.69 -4.74
CA ILE A 203 -16.48 0.70 -5.13
C ILE A 203 -16.99 0.84 -6.56
N ASN A 204 -18.11 1.56 -6.74
CA ASN A 204 -18.53 1.98 -8.06
C ASN A 204 -17.64 3.15 -8.50
N LEU A 205 -16.69 2.89 -9.40
CA LEU A 205 -15.78 3.90 -9.92
C LEU A 205 -16.50 4.98 -10.74
N TYR A 206 -17.66 4.65 -11.31
CA TYR A 206 -18.46 5.51 -12.18
C TYR A 206 -19.69 6.09 -11.49
N SER A 207 -19.85 5.90 -10.17
CA SER A 207 -20.98 6.51 -9.47
C SER A 207 -20.81 8.02 -9.47
N VAL A 208 -21.76 8.71 -10.09
CA VAL A 208 -21.86 10.16 -9.99
C VAL A 208 -22.19 10.52 -8.55
N SER A 209 -21.42 11.45 -7.97
CA SER A 209 -21.70 11.95 -6.62
C SER A 209 -23.13 12.49 -6.54
N LYS A 210 -23.85 12.23 -5.45
CA LYS A 210 -25.19 12.82 -5.21
C LYS A 210 -25.20 14.35 -5.24
N ARG A 211 -24.03 14.98 -5.12
CA ARG A 211 -23.84 16.44 -5.15
C ARG A 211 -23.43 16.97 -6.52
N ALA A 212 -23.19 16.10 -7.50
CA ALA A 212 -23.00 16.56 -8.87
C ALA A 212 -24.30 17.21 -9.34
N THR A 213 -24.17 18.39 -9.94
CA THR A 213 -25.28 19.09 -10.55
C THR A 213 -25.48 18.63 -11.97
N THR A 214 -26.70 18.78 -12.48
CA THR A 214 -26.97 18.64 -13.90
C THR A 214 -26.31 19.80 -14.65
N LEU A 215 -25.91 19.59 -15.91
CA LEU A 215 -25.45 20.67 -16.81
C LEU A 215 -26.61 21.54 -17.33
N ASN A 216 -27.78 21.43 -16.70
CA ASN A 216 -28.95 22.25 -17.00
C ASN A 216 -29.05 23.34 -15.92
N PHE A 217 -28.66 24.56 -16.27
CA PHE A 217 -28.51 25.65 -15.33
C PHE A 217 -29.78 26.51 -15.25
N LYS A 218 -30.32 26.69 -14.04
CA LYS A 218 -31.48 27.58 -13.80
C LYS A 218 -31.10 29.02 -13.43
N LYS A 219 -30.10 29.17 -12.55
CA LYS A 219 -29.68 30.47 -11.99
C LYS A 219 -28.39 31.00 -12.62
N PHE A 220 -27.52 30.12 -13.08
CA PHE A 220 -26.24 30.44 -13.69
C PHE A 220 -26.19 29.90 -15.12
N ASN A 221 -25.04 29.96 -15.77
CA ASN A 221 -24.86 29.45 -17.13
C ASN A 221 -23.54 28.66 -17.25
N PRO A 222 -23.31 27.94 -18.37
CA PRO A 222 -22.08 27.19 -18.58
C PRO A 222 -20.81 28.04 -18.51
N HIS A 223 -20.87 29.31 -18.93
CA HIS A 223 -19.74 30.24 -18.87
C HIS A 223 -19.29 30.52 -17.43
N ILE A 224 -20.25 30.75 -16.51
CA ILE A 224 -19.96 30.97 -15.08
C ILE A 224 -19.36 29.70 -14.46
N MET A 225 -19.85 28.51 -14.84
CA MET A 225 -19.22 27.25 -14.44
C MET A 225 -17.78 27.16 -14.98
N GLY A 226 -17.53 27.53 -16.24
CA GLY A 226 -16.20 27.60 -16.82
C GLY A 226 -15.25 28.51 -16.05
N LEU A 227 -15.69 29.73 -15.71
CA LEU A 227 -14.91 30.66 -14.88
C LEU A 227 -14.60 30.06 -13.51
N ALA A 228 -15.60 29.46 -12.85
CA ALA A 228 -15.40 28.81 -11.56
C ALA A 228 -14.34 27.69 -11.63
N LEU A 229 -14.36 26.88 -12.70
CA LEU A 229 -13.35 25.84 -12.93
C LEU A 229 -11.97 26.44 -13.22
N THR A 230 -11.89 27.53 -13.99
CA THR A 230 -10.61 28.22 -14.26
C THR A 230 -9.96 28.69 -12.96
N TYR A 231 -10.70 29.38 -12.09
CA TYR A 231 -10.16 29.84 -10.81
C TYR A 231 -9.86 28.69 -9.84
N HIS A 232 -10.73 27.69 -9.76
CA HIS A 232 -10.57 26.60 -8.80
C HIS A 232 -9.49 25.58 -9.22
N VAL A 233 -9.49 25.17 -10.50
CA VAL A 233 -8.63 24.11 -11.02
C VAL A 233 -7.33 24.68 -11.59
N ASN A 234 -7.41 25.63 -12.53
CA ASN A 234 -6.21 26.13 -13.21
C ASN A 234 -5.37 27.02 -12.30
N LEU A 235 -6.02 27.90 -11.54
CA LEU A 235 -5.35 28.80 -10.57
C LEU A 235 -5.24 28.21 -9.15
N LYS A 236 -5.73 26.98 -8.94
CA LYS A 236 -5.63 26.22 -7.67
C LYS A 236 -6.17 26.96 -6.44
N LEU A 237 -7.16 27.82 -6.63
CA LEU A 237 -7.80 28.52 -5.51
C LEU A 237 -8.72 27.58 -4.73
N SER A 238 -8.85 27.80 -3.42
CA SER A 238 -9.87 27.10 -2.64
C SER A 238 -11.28 27.50 -3.08
N THR A 239 -12.29 26.65 -2.87
CA THR A 239 -13.67 26.94 -3.29
C THR A 239 -14.22 28.25 -2.74
N ARG A 240 -13.78 28.66 -1.54
CA ARG A 240 -14.14 29.95 -0.93
C ARG A 240 -13.42 31.12 -1.61
N GLN A 241 -12.13 30.98 -1.90
CA GLN A 241 -11.38 31.99 -2.65
C GLN A 241 -11.90 32.15 -4.07
N THR A 242 -12.30 31.06 -4.73
CA THR A 242 -12.94 31.09 -6.04
C THR A 242 -14.28 31.84 -6.00
N ALA A 243 -15.15 31.54 -5.03
CA ALA A 243 -16.40 32.27 -4.85
C ALA A 243 -16.17 33.78 -4.63
N HIS A 244 -15.19 34.12 -3.78
CA HIS A 244 -14.79 35.50 -3.55
C HIS A 244 -14.26 36.17 -4.84
N ALA A 245 -13.38 35.50 -5.59
CA ALA A 245 -12.84 36.03 -6.84
C ALA A 245 -13.92 36.26 -7.90
N LEU A 246 -14.90 35.35 -8.00
CA LEU A 246 -16.03 35.52 -8.92
C LEU A 246 -16.91 36.70 -8.54
N LYS A 247 -17.08 36.96 -7.24
CA LYS A 247 -17.82 38.13 -6.75
C LYS A 247 -17.08 39.44 -7.02
N GLU A 248 -15.80 39.50 -6.66
CA GLU A 248 -15.01 40.75 -6.76
C GLU A 248 -14.65 41.11 -8.21
N VAL A 249 -14.25 40.14 -9.03
CA VAL A 249 -13.77 40.40 -10.39
C VAL A 249 -14.91 40.45 -11.40
N HIS A 250 -15.91 39.57 -11.24
CA HIS A 250 -16.97 39.38 -12.23
C HIS A 250 -18.35 39.82 -11.74
N GLY A 251 -18.49 40.27 -10.49
CA GLY A 251 -19.79 40.64 -9.91
C GLY A 251 -20.73 39.45 -9.69
N ILE A 252 -20.24 38.22 -9.77
CA ILE A 252 -21.06 37.00 -9.71
C ILE A 252 -21.10 36.46 -8.28
N ASP A 253 -22.26 36.57 -7.64
CA ASP A 253 -22.47 36.01 -6.30
C ASP A 253 -22.83 34.52 -6.36
N ILE A 254 -21.82 33.67 -6.12
CA ILE A 254 -21.93 32.21 -6.11
C ILE A 254 -21.42 31.62 -4.81
N SER A 255 -22.09 30.60 -4.28
CA SER A 255 -21.63 29.94 -3.06
C SER A 255 -20.42 29.03 -3.31
N HIS A 256 -19.55 28.91 -2.30
CA HIS A 256 -18.43 27.96 -2.35
C HIS A 256 -18.87 26.50 -2.51
N THR A 257 -20.08 26.16 -2.05
CA THR A 257 -20.69 24.84 -2.25
C THR A 257 -21.04 24.60 -3.71
N MET A 258 -21.55 25.63 -4.41
CA MET A 258 -21.86 25.56 -5.83
C MET A 258 -20.59 25.41 -6.67
N VAL A 259 -19.51 26.13 -6.33
CA VAL A 259 -18.18 25.94 -6.93
C VAL A 259 -17.71 24.49 -6.76
N SER A 260 -17.85 23.92 -5.56
CA SER A 260 -17.51 22.50 -5.32
C SER A 260 -18.35 21.54 -6.14
N ASN A 261 -19.65 21.80 -6.29
CA ASN A 261 -20.54 20.95 -7.07
C ASN A 261 -20.23 21.02 -8.57
N TYR A 262 -19.89 22.20 -9.10
CA TYR A 262 -19.40 22.36 -10.48
C TYR A 262 -18.11 21.58 -10.72
N ALA A 263 -17.13 21.69 -9.81
CA ALA A 263 -15.89 20.90 -9.89
C ALA A 263 -16.16 19.39 -9.87
N LEU A 264 -17.06 18.92 -8.99
CA LEU A 264 -17.47 17.52 -8.94
C LEU A 264 -18.19 17.06 -10.21
N THR A 265 -19.02 17.92 -10.80
CA THR A 265 -19.75 17.62 -12.04
C THR A 265 -18.79 17.51 -13.21
N ALA A 266 -17.90 18.49 -13.38
CA ALA A 266 -16.87 18.46 -14.41
C ALA A 266 -15.97 17.22 -14.26
N ALA A 267 -15.55 16.91 -13.04
CA ALA A 267 -14.75 15.72 -12.76
C ALA A 267 -15.50 14.42 -13.13
N ALA A 268 -16.80 14.31 -12.79
CA ALA A 268 -17.59 13.13 -13.13
C ALA A 268 -17.75 12.95 -14.65
N VAL A 269 -17.86 14.04 -15.41
CA VAL A 269 -17.95 14.02 -16.88
C VAL A 269 -16.62 13.69 -17.52
N ILE A 270 -15.52 14.27 -17.05
CA ILE A 270 -14.17 14.09 -17.63
C ILE A 270 -13.57 12.73 -17.24
N LYS A 271 -13.88 12.23 -16.03
CA LYS A 271 -13.25 11.04 -15.47
C LYS A 271 -13.25 9.81 -16.40
N PRO A 272 -14.36 9.42 -17.06
CA PRO A 272 -14.34 8.29 -18.00
C PRO A 272 -13.31 8.49 -19.12
N PHE A 273 -13.21 9.69 -19.68
CA PHE A 273 -12.27 9.98 -20.76
C PHE A 273 -10.80 9.92 -20.33
N VAL A 274 -10.50 10.11 -19.05
CA VAL A 274 -9.13 10.01 -18.52
C VAL A 274 -8.82 8.59 -18.06
N ASP A 275 -9.78 7.93 -17.41
CA ASP A 275 -9.60 6.59 -16.83
C ASP A 275 -9.59 5.50 -17.91
N THR A 276 -10.22 5.72 -19.08
CA THR A 276 -10.24 4.78 -20.22
C THR A 276 -9.51 5.32 -21.44
N PHE A 277 -8.53 6.22 -21.25
CA PHE A 277 -7.69 6.71 -22.33
C PHE A 277 -6.70 5.60 -22.73
N ASP A 278 -7.03 4.84 -23.77
CA ASP A 278 -6.10 4.00 -24.53
C ASP A 278 -5.44 4.82 -25.65
#